data_AF-V7PYU3-F1
#
_entry.id   AF-V7PYU3-F1
#
_cell.length_a   1.000
_cell.length_b   1.000
_cell.length_c   1.000
_cell.angle_alpha   90.00
_cell.angle_beta   90.00
_cell.angle_gamma   90.00
#
_symmetry.space_group_name_H-M   'P 1'
#
loop_
_entity.id
_entity.type
_entity.pdbx_description
1 polymer ?
#
loop_
_entity_poly.entity_id
_entity_poly.type
_entity_poly.pdbx_seq_one_letter_code
_entity_poly.pdbx_strand_id
1 'polypeptide(L)'
;MKKILVLSGILVIAGFMLVAVPAFAAKPNNSCVKIQDGSLVDSNGGFLTVGYDKWGYNYQAKMFNGWYGNYSRPSVPVVSGDSLIMKWNDAWLSNQDCDGDGKLDRHLGFSSYKGSGAWLTNHASGTYESSTNYVWEVNTSPNKLDIPWAGTTYSYDVSFVKEGAVLTGTLTDGYYPTTNSLIGTIDGNNVTFSFIYPVGSVQGIRTYVGTIDSAGKVSGTWSETGTENATGSWSIAGFATKIPEMCSWSDFVKIVAVPEDAINDGGVWKLNDKEIGPVIWGEFAIIQEVSSNPCGEDMGLMDFKSDIRSGLGNW
;
A
#
# COMPACT_ATOMS: atom_id res chain seq x y z
N MET A 1 74.77 -45.66 -30.74
CA MET A 1 75.26 -46.72 -29.84
C MET A 1 74.18 -47.01 -28.78
N LYS A 2 73.83 -48.31 -28.59
CA LYS A 2 72.88 -48.91 -27.59
C LYS A 2 71.40 -48.52 -27.74
N LYS A 3 70.52 -49.23 -28.48
CA LYS A 3 69.77 -50.49 -28.20
C LYS A 3 69.02 -50.46 -26.85
N ILE A 4 67.67 -50.55 -26.82
CA ILE A 4 66.82 -51.75 -26.59
C ILE A 4 65.32 -51.33 -26.81
N LEU A 5 64.51 -51.93 -27.71
CA LEU A 5 63.60 -53.13 -27.57
C LEU A 5 62.34 -52.80 -26.70
N VAL A 6 61.05 -52.92 -27.08
CA VAL A 6 60.24 -54.10 -27.50
C VAL A 6 58.78 -53.68 -27.89
N LEU A 7 58.27 -54.33 -28.95
CA LEU A 7 56.91 -54.80 -29.36
C LEU A 7 55.53 -54.27 -28.85
N SER A 8 54.57 -54.45 -29.79
CA SER A 8 53.13 -54.81 -29.67
C SER A 8 52.17 -53.69 -29.26
N GLY A 9 51.20 -53.24 -30.06
CA GLY A 9 50.22 -54.00 -30.85
C GLY A 9 48.94 -54.17 -30.03
N ILE A 10 47.84 -53.47 -30.38
CA ILE A 10 46.43 -53.87 -30.17
C ILE A 10 45.47 -52.79 -30.70
N LEU A 11 44.46 -53.30 -31.39
CA LEU A 11 43.26 -52.71 -31.98
C LEU A 11 42.24 -52.31 -30.89
N VAL A 12 41.66 -51.09 -30.88
CA VAL A 12 40.42 -50.77 -30.13
C VAL A 12 39.66 -49.66 -30.88
N ILE A 13 38.68 -50.01 -31.71
CA ILE A 13 37.23 -49.88 -31.49
C ILE A 13 36.76 -48.43 -31.26
N ALA A 14 36.14 -47.87 -32.30
CA ALA A 14 35.37 -46.63 -32.25
C ALA A 14 34.14 -46.82 -31.35
N GLY A 15 34.15 -46.17 -30.18
CA GLY A 15 33.02 -46.10 -29.26
C GLY A 15 32.05 -45.00 -29.68
N PHE A 16 30.86 -45.41 -30.13
CA PHE A 16 29.65 -44.58 -30.17
C PHE A 16 29.35 -44.10 -28.73
N MET A 17 29.60 -42.82 -28.43
CA MET A 17 29.08 -42.20 -27.20
C MET A 17 27.58 -41.98 -27.36
N LEU A 18 26.79 -42.94 -26.89
CA LEU A 18 25.41 -42.71 -26.49
C LEU A 18 25.44 -41.81 -25.25
N VAL A 19 25.18 -40.52 -25.43
CA VAL A 19 24.86 -39.63 -24.31
C VAL A 19 23.50 -40.07 -23.79
N ALA A 20 23.51 -40.84 -22.69
CA ALA A 20 22.30 -41.17 -21.96
C ALA A 20 21.74 -39.88 -21.37
N VAL A 21 20.80 -39.26 -22.06
CA VAL A 21 19.90 -38.28 -21.45
C VAL A 21 19.18 -39.05 -20.34
N PRO A 22 19.21 -38.59 -19.07
CA PRO A 22 18.42 -39.24 -18.04
C PRO A 22 16.95 -39.15 -18.45
N ALA A 23 16.39 -40.28 -18.86
CA ALA A 23 14.95 -40.43 -19.00
C ALA A 23 14.38 -40.30 -17.58
N PHE A 24 13.81 -39.14 -17.27
CA PHE A 24 12.98 -39.01 -16.08
C PHE A 24 11.83 -40.00 -16.23
N ALA A 25 11.82 -41.03 -15.37
CA ALA A 25 10.73 -41.98 -15.32
C ALA A 25 9.43 -41.21 -15.05
N ALA A 26 8.46 -41.34 -15.96
CA ALA A 26 7.13 -40.80 -15.76
C ALA A 26 6.55 -41.37 -14.46
N LYS A 27 6.29 -40.49 -13.50
CA LYS A 27 5.56 -40.83 -12.26
C LYS A 27 4.15 -41.30 -12.66
N PRO A 28 3.53 -42.25 -11.94
CA PRO A 28 2.19 -42.73 -12.28
C PRO A 28 1.16 -41.59 -12.31
N ASN A 29 0.23 -41.66 -13.26
CA ASN A 29 -0.86 -40.71 -13.61
C ASN A 29 -1.86 -40.39 -12.48
N ASN A 30 -1.42 -39.97 -11.29
CA ASN A 30 -2.35 -39.49 -10.26
C ASN A 30 -1.74 -38.59 -9.17
N SER A 31 -0.52 -38.09 -9.33
CA SER A 31 0.04 -37.11 -8.40
C SER A 31 0.37 -35.83 -9.15
N CYS A 32 -0.43 -34.79 -8.94
CA CYS A 32 -0.10 -33.45 -9.43
C CYS A 32 1.29 -33.03 -8.95
N VAL A 33 2.04 -32.38 -9.82
CA VAL A 33 3.34 -31.79 -9.52
C VAL A 33 3.12 -30.53 -8.69
N LYS A 34 3.91 -30.34 -7.63
CA LYS A 34 3.78 -29.19 -6.73
C LYS A 34 4.97 -28.26 -6.87
N ILE A 35 4.80 -27.02 -6.41
CA ILE A 35 5.90 -26.02 -6.41
C ILE A 35 7.15 -26.54 -5.69
N GLN A 36 6.98 -27.34 -4.63
CA GLN A 36 8.08 -27.94 -3.87
C GLN A 36 8.92 -28.94 -4.68
N ASP A 37 8.40 -29.46 -5.79
CA ASP A 37 9.13 -30.36 -6.68
C ASP A 37 10.15 -29.60 -7.54
N GLY A 38 10.06 -28.26 -7.63
CA GLY A 38 11.05 -27.40 -8.28
C GLY A 38 11.04 -27.42 -9.82
N SER A 39 10.04 -28.05 -10.44
CA SER A 39 9.93 -28.18 -11.90
C SER A 39 8.89 -27.25 -12.53
N LEU A 40 8.03 -26.60 -11.74
CA LEU A 40 6.96 -25.75 -12.26
C LEU A 40 7.48 -24.38 -12.69
N VAL A 41 6.92 -23.86 -13.78
CA VAL A 41 7.26 -22.55 -14.33
C VAL A 41 6.06 -21.62 -14.39
N ASP A 42 6.34 -20.31 -14.36
CA ASP A 42 5.37 -19.26 -14.60
C ASP A 42 5.06 -19.08 -16.11
N SER A 43 4.17 -18.13 -16.43
CA SER A 43 3.80 -17.82 -17.81
C SER A 43 4.95 -17.32 -18.69
N ASN A 44 6.03 -16.82 -18.08
CA ASN A 44 7.24 -16.33 -18.74
C ASN A 44 8.36 -17.39 -18.76
N GLY A 45 8.09 -18.61 -18.28
CA GLY A 45 9.06 -19.71 -18.21
C GLY A 45 10.04 -19.64 -17.04
N GLY A 46 9.86 -18.71 -16.09
CA GLY A 46 10.65 -18.65 -14.87
C GLY A 46 10.23 -19.72 -13.86
N PHE A 47 11.19 -20.34 -13.18
CA PHE A 47 10.87 -21.33 -12.15
C PHE A 47 10.12 -20.71 -10.97
N LEU A 48 9.07 -21.41 -10.52
CA LEU A 48 8.32 -21.06 -9.34
C LEU A 48 9.06 -21.54 -8.08
N THR A 49 9.12 -20.69 -7.07
CA THR A 49 9.75 -20.99 -5.78
C THR A 49 8.73 -20.99 -4.65
N VAL A 50 9.09 -21.62 -3.54
CA VAL A 50 8.30 -21.55 -2.30
C VAL A 50 8.37 -20.14 -1.69
N GLY A 51 7.31 -19.73 -1.00
CA GLY A 51 7.21 -18.40 -0.40
C GLY A 51 6.94 -17.28 -1.40
N TYR A 52 7.34 -16.05 -1.05
CA TYR A 52 7.20 -14.88 -1.93
C TYR A 52 8.33 -14.83 -2.96
N ASP A 53 7.98 -14.63 -4.22
CA ASP A 53 8.94 -14.27 -5.25
C ASP A 53 9.31 -12.78 -5.17
N LYS A 54 10.28 -12.35 -6.00
CA LYS A 54 10.78 -10.96 -6.00
C LYS A 54 9.75 -9.91 -6.43
N TRP A 55 8.61 -10.32 -6.99
CA TRP A 55 7.53 -9.43 -7.41
C TRP A 55 6.42 -9.36 -6.36
N GLY A 56 6.37 -10.30 -5.42
CA GLY A 56 5.36 -10.35 -4.35
C GLY A 56 4.34 -11.47 -4.51
N TYR A 57 4.53 -12.42 -5.43
CA TYR A 57 3.66 -13.59 -5.55
C TYR A 57 4.06 -14.69 -4.58
N ASN A 58 3.09 -15.22 -3.82
CA ASN A 58 3.19 -16.45 -3.07
C ASN A 58 2.05 -17.39 -3.48
N TYR A 59 2.34 -18.26 -4.46
CA TYR A 59 1.36 -19.17 -5.05
C TYR A 59 0.86 -20.24 -4.05
N GLN A 60 1.70 -20.65 -3.11
CA GLN A 60 1.29 -21.61 -2.06
C GLN A 60 0.26 -20.99 -1.12
N ALA A 61 0.40 -19.69 -0.82
CA ALA A 61 -0.54 -18.92 -0.01
C ALA A 61 -1.70 -18.33 -0.83
N LYS A 62 -1.69 -18.50 -2.17
CA LYS A 62 -2.65 -17.92 -3.11
C LYS A 62 -2.81 -16.42 -2.93
N MET A 63 -1.67 -15.76 -2.82
CA MET A 63 -1.59 -14.35 -2.46
C MET A 63 -0.56 -13.62 -3.31
N PHE A 64 -0.90 -12.40 -3.70
CA PHE A 64 0.05 -11.38 -4.11
C PHE A 64 0.06 -10.31 -3.04
N ASN A 65 1.24 -9.83 -2.66
CA ASN A 65 1.40 -8.70 -1.76
C ASN A 65 2.65 -7.91 -2.17
N GLY A 66 2.47 -6.75 -2.77
CA GLY A 66 3.57 -5.93 -3.25
C GLY A 66 3.10 -4.65 -3.93
N TRP A 67 4.02 -3.97 -4.61
CA TRP A 67 3.70 -2.79 -5.41
C TRP A 67 2.82 -3.17 -6.60
N TYR A 68 1.82 -2.34 -6.91
CA TYR A 68 0.86 -2.56 -7.99
C TYR A 68 1.59 -2.87 -9.30
N GLY A 69 2.60 -2.09 -9.68
CA GLY A 69 3.38 -2.30 -10.91
C GLY A 69 4.09 -3.67 -11.01
N ASN A 70 4.19 -4.45 -9.93
CA ASN A 70 4.78 -5.78 -9.95
C ASN A 70 3.81 -6.90 -10.34
N TYR A 71 2.49 -6.66 -10.40
CA TYR A 71 1.52 -7.71 -10.77
C TYR A 71 1.80 -8.27 -12.18
N SER A 72 2.28 -7.42 -13.10
CA SER A 72 2.61 -7.81 -14.48
C SER A 72 3.96 -8.52 -14.61
N ARG A 73 4.69 -8.67 -13.49
CA ARG A 73 6.04 -9.27 -13.39
C ARG A 73 7.02 -8.66 -14.40
N PRO A 74 7.27 -7.34 -14.33
CA PRO A 74 8.22 -6.67 -15.21
C PRO A 74 9.63 -7.25 -15.06
N SER A 75 10.49 -7.06 -16.07
CA SER A 75 11.88 -7.55 -16.03
C SER A 75 12.66 -7.02 -14.82
N VAL A 76 12.38 -5.79 -14.42
CA VAL A 76 12.91 -5.12 -13.22
C VAL A 76 11.76 -4.87 -12.25
N PRO A 77 11.81 -5.40 -11.00
CA PRO A 77 10.78 -5.11 -10.00
C PRO A 77 10.67 -3.63 -9.68
N VAL A 78 9.43 -3.16 -9.59
CA VAL A 78 9.06 -1.85 -9.06
C VAL A 78 9.29 -1.84 -7.54
N VAL A 79 9.78 -0.72 -7.01
CA VAL A 79 10.14 -0.56 -5.58
C VAL A 79 9.40 0.58 -4.88
N SER A 80 8.48 1.26 -5.57
CA SER A 80 7.68 2.37 -5.06
C SER A 80 6.40 2.55 -5.88
N GLY A 81 5.37 3.14 -5.29
CA GLY A 81 4.12 3.49 -5.97
C GLY A 81 2.92 3.02 -5.15
N ASP A 82 1.84 2.67 -5.83
CA ASP A 82 0.64 2.12 -5.19
C ASP A 82 0.87 0.68 -4.73
N SER A 83 0.22 0.28 -3.65
CA SER A 83 0.23 -1.07 -3.10
C SER A 83 -0.91 -1.89 -3.68
N LEU A 84 -0.70 -3.20 -3.82
CA LEU A 84 -1.73 -4.15 -4.23
C LEU A 84 -1.61 -5.45 -3.41
N ILE A 85 -2.73 -5.89 -2.87
CA ILE A 85 -2.89 -7.20 -2.26
C ILE A 85 -3.94 -7.96 -3.05
N MET A 86 -3.57 -9.15 -3.52
CA MET A 86 -4.50 -10.05 -4.20
C MET A 86 -4.62 -11.35 -3.43
N LYS A 87 -5.82 -11.96 -3.42
CA LYS A 87 -6.03 -13.31 -2.89
C LYS A 87 -6.95 -14.08 -3.81
N TRP A 88 -6.72 -15.39 -3.94
CA TRP A 88 -7.53 -16.24 -4.82
C TRP A 88 -7.70 -17.66 -4.27
N ASN A 89 -8.55 -18.48 -4.91
CA ASN A 89 -8.70 -19.92 -4.62
C ASN A 89 -8.07 -20.83 -5.68
N ASP A 90 -8.10 -22.15 -5.45
CA ASP A 90 -7.52 -23.13 -6.39
C ASP A 90 -8.21 -23.13 -7.76
N ALA A 91 -9.51 -22.83 -7.81
CA ALA A 91 -10.23 -22.73 -9.07
C ALA A 91 -9.77 -21.51 -9.90
N TRP A 92 -9.30 -20.43 -9.28
CA TRP A 92 -8.70 -19.30 -9.99
C TRP A 92 -7.30 -19.64 -10.52
N LEU A 93 -6.42 -20.07 -9.63
CA LEU A 93 -5.06 -20.49 -9.95
C LEU A 93 -4.60 -21.44 -8.84
N SER A 94 -4.40 -22.70 -9.20
CA SER A 94 -3.98 -23.73 -8.25
C SER A 94 -2.51 -23.52 -7.86
N ASN A 95 -2.03 -24.29 -6.89
CA ASN A 95 -0.62 -24.35 -6.51
C ASN A 95 0.09 -25.62 -7.01
N GLN A 96 -0.49 -26.28 -8.02
CA GLN A 96 -0.04 -27.54 -8.58
C GLN A 96 -0.30 -27.62 -10.09
N ASP A 97 0.32 -28.61 -10.72
CA ASP A 97 0.13 -28.99 -12.12
C ASP A 97 -0.40 -30.42 -12.15
N CYS A 98 -1.65 -30.59 -12.58
CA CYS A 98 -2.31 -31.87 -12.68
C CYS A 98 -2.50 -32.33 -14.13
N ASP A 99 -2.37 -31.42 -15.11
CA ASP A 99 -2.54 -31.74 -16.53
C ASP A 99 -1.20 -32.05 -17.26
N GLY A 100 -0.08 -31.78 -16.59
CA GLY A 100 1.27 -32.09 -17.03
C GLY A 100 1.88 -31.06 -17.97
N ASP A 101 1.34 -29.84 -18.05
CA ASP A 101 1.87 -28.78 -18.92
C ASP A 101 3.08 -28.03 -18.34
N GLY A 102 3.46 -28.34 -17.10
CA GLY A 102 4.58 -27.73 -16.38
C GLY A 102 4.24 -26.39 -15.71
N LYS A 103 2.97 -25.96 -15.72
CA LYS A 103 2.49 -24.70 -15.15
C LYS A 103 1.42 -24.96 -14.10
N LEU A 104 1.10 -23.91 -13.34
CA LEU A 104 0.00 -23.99 -12.38
C LEU A 104 -1.34 -24.10 -13.10
N ASP A 105 -2.14 -25.08 -12.72
CA ASP A 105 -3.47 -25.29 -13.30
C ASP A 105 -4.38 -24.07 -13.06
N ARG A 106 -5.14 -23.73 -14.10
CA ARG A 106 -6.28 -22.81 -14.02
C ARG A 106 -7.57 -23.63 -14.02
N HIS A 107 -8.63 -23.10 -13.39
CA HIS A 107 -9.94 -23.77 -13.30
C HIS A 107 -9.81 -25.27 -12.97
N LEU A 108 -8.98 -25.59 -11.97
CA LEU A 108 -8.58 -26.96 -11.62
C LEU A 108 -9.80 -27.87 -11.47
N GLY A 109 -9.88 -28.91 -12.32
CA GLY A 109 -10.98 -29.87 -12.32
C GLY A 109 -12.20 -29.47 -13.15
N PHE A 110 -12.14 -28.35 -13.87
CA PHE A 110 -13.24 -27.82 -14.70
C PHE A 110 -12.76 -27.53 -16.13
N SER A 111 -13.69 -27.50 -17.08
CA SER A 111 -13.41 -27.20 -18.50
C SER A 111 -13.18 -25.72 -18.78
N SER A 112 -13.70 -24.82 -17.92
CA SER A 112 -13.46 -23.38 -17.96
C SER A 112 -13.67 -22.79 -16.56
N TYR A 113 -13.53 -21.47 -16.41
CA TYR A 113 -13.82 -20.82 -15.12
C TYR A 113 -15.31 -20.77 -14.84
N LYS A 114 -16.17 -20.70 -15.86
CA LYS A 114 -17.62 -20.77 -15.66
C LYS A 114 -17.99 -22.04 -14.89
N GLY A 115 -18.78 -21.89 -13.83
CA GLY A 115 -19.16 -22.99 -12.94
C GLY A 115 -18.06 -23.51 -12.00
N SER A 116 -16.80 -23.06 -12.12
CA SER A 116 -15.68 -23.56 -11.30
C SER A 116 -15.67 -23.06 -9.86
N GLY A 117 -16.41 -21.99 -9.55
CA GLY A 117 -16.34 -21.29 -8.28
C GLY A 117 -15.03 -20.51 -8.06
N ALA A 118 -14.25 -20.24 -9.11
CA ALA A 118 -13.06 -19.40 -9.06
C ALA A 118 -13.37 -18.00 -8.51
N TRP A 119 -12.46 -17.45 -7.71
CA TRP A 119 -12.58 -16.07 -7.24
C TRP A 119 -11.21 -15.43 -7.02
N LEU A 120 -11.20 -14.10 -7.09
CA LEU A 120 -10.08 -13.22 -6.82
C LEU A 120 -10.58 -12.01 -6.01
N THR A 121 -9.82 -11.57 -5.03
CA THR A 121 -9.97 -10.24 -4.43
C THR A 121 -8.78 -9.39 -4.81
N ASN A 122 -9.01 -8.14 -5.21
CA ASN A 122 -7.99 -7.12 -5.38
C ASN A 122 -8.19 -6.02 -4.34
N HIS A 123 -7.13 -5.65 -3.64
CA HIS A 123 -7.12 -4.48 -2.76
C HIS A 123 -5.95 -3.60 -3.16
N ALA A 124 -6.23 -2.51 -3.87
CA ALA A 124 -5.27 -1.51 -4.26
C ALA A 124 -5.34 -0.30 -3.33
N SER A 125 -4.21 0.34 -3.04
CA SER A 125 -4.18 1.55 -2.23
C SER A 125 -2.95 2.40 -2.56
N GLY A 126 -3.04 3.70 -2.30
CA GLY A 126 -1.96 4.62 -2.61
C GLY A 126 -2.16 5.99 -1.99
N THR A 127 -1.27 6.91 -2.35
CA THR A 127 -1.33 8.31 -1.91
C THR A 127 -1.07 9.27 -3.05
N TYR A 128 -1.68 10.45 -3.02
CA TYR A 128 -1.49 11.49 -4.01
C TYR A 128 -1.60 12.90 -3.38
N GLU A 129 -1.01 13.90 -4.03
CA GLU A 129 -1.17 15.30 -3.67
C GLU A 129 -2.51 15.83 -4.20
N SER A 130 -3.36 16.38 -3.32
CA SER A 130 -4.62 16.97 -3.74
C SER A 130 -4.43 18.25 -4.54
N SER A 131 -5.17 18.40 -5.64
CA SER A 131 -5.22 19.64 -6.40
C SER A 131 -6.14 20.72 -5.78
N THR A 132 -7.04 20.31 -4.89
CA THR A 132 -8.12 21.15 -4.34
C THR A 132 -8.04 21.33 -2.84
N ASN A 133 -7.49 20.35 -2.12
CA ASN A 133 -7.34 20.39 -0.67
C ASN A 133 -5.92 20.77 -0.30
N TYR A 134 -5.81 21.61 0.73
CA TYR A 134 -4.54 22.18 1.14
C TYR A 134 -4.50 22.25 2.66
N VAL A 135 -3.30 22.08 3.19
CA VAL A 135 -3.02 22.23 4.62
C VAL A 135 -1.97 23.31 4.82
N TRP A 136 -1.91 23.84 6.03
CA TRP A 136 -0.87 24.78 6.42
C TRP A 136 0.34 24.03 6.97
N GLU A 137 1.51 24.40 6.47
CA GLU A 137 2.80 24.10 7.07
C GLU A 137 3.26 25.32 7.89
N VAL A 138 3.39 25.15 9.20
CA VAL A 138 3.71 26.23 10.16
C VAL A 138 5.22 26.35 10.42
N ASN A 139 6.04 25.62 9.68
CA ASN A 139 7.49 25.80 9.71
C ASN A 139 7.85 27.03 8.89
N THR A 140 7.95 28.16 9.58
CA THR A 140 8.18 29.46 8.98
C THR A 140 9.67 29.83 8.97
N SER A 141 10.05 30.86 8.24
CA SER A 141 11.34 31.52 8.42
C SER A 141 11.12 33.04 8.38
N PRO A 142 11.42 33.78 9.46
CA PRO A 142 11.99 33.32 10.73
C PRO A 142 10.95 32.66 11.65
N ASN A 143 11.35 31.61 12.37
CA ASN A 143 10.54 30.99 13.43
C ASN A 143 10.64 31.76 14.75
N LYS A 144 10.04 32.95 14.79
CA LYS A 144 9.93 33.76 16.00
C LYS A 144 8.47 33.92 16.41
N LEU A 145 8.20 33.74 17.69
CA LEU A 145 6.92 34.07 18.32
C LEU A 145 7.04 35.45 18.97
N ASP A 146 6.30 36.42 18.45
CA ASP A 146 6.32 37.81 18.89
C ASP A 146 5.11 38.10 19.80
N ILE A 147 5.40 38.63 21.00
CA ILE A 147 4.43 39.02 22.02
C ILE A 147 4.56 40.52 22.32
N PRO A 148 3.63 41.36 21.83
CA PRO A 148 3.53 42.75 22.27
C PRO A 148 3.04 42.83 23.71
N TRP A 149 3.85 43.41 24.60
CA TRP A 149 3.52 43.60 26.01
C TRP A 149 4.11 44.90 26.55
N ALA A 150 3.26 45.73 27.18
CA ALA A 150 3.66 47.00 27.80
C ALA A 150 4.52 47.93 26.91
N GLY A 151 4.22 47.99 25.60
CA GLY A 151 4.94 48.83 24.64
C GLY A 151 6.27 48.26 24.13
N THR A 152 6.62 47.02 24.53
CA THR A 152 7.78 46.28 24.04
C THR A 152 7.30 45.01 23.33
N THR A 153 7.98 44.57 22.27
CA THR A 153 7.75 43.25 21.67
C THR A 153 8.80 42.28 22.18
N TYR A 154 8.34 41.21 22.83
CA TYR A 154 9.18 40.08 23.24
C TYR A 154 9.14 39.01 22.16
N SER A 155 10.31 38.62 21.65
CA SER A 155 10.43 37.63 20.59
C SER A 155 11.11 36.36 21.10
N TYR A 156 10.46 35.22 20.91
CA TYR A 156 10.95 33.91 21.34
C TYR A 156 11.28 33.02 20.15
N ASP A 157 12.33 32.20 20.27
CA ASP A 157 12.58 31.15 19.27
C ASP A 157 11.55 30.04 19.43
N VAL A 158 10.93 29.65 18.32
CA VAL A 158 9.97 28.56 18.29
C VAL A 158 10.36 27.55 17.22
N SER A 159 10.01 26.29 17.41
CA SER A 159 10.04 25.27 16.37
C SER A 159 8.73 24.52 16.38
N PHE A 160 8.24 24.16 15.19
CA PHE A 160 7.06 23.33 15.05
C PHE A 160 7.43 22.01 14.34
N VAL A 161 6.77 20.94 14.74
CA VAL A 161 6.76 19.66 14.04
C VAL A 161 5.31 19.25 13.95
N LYS A 162 4.83 19.09 12.72
CA LYS A 162 3.43 18.77 12.44
C LYS A 162 3.31 17.30 12.03
N GLU A 163 2.45 16.57 12.73
CA GLU A 163 2.05 15.22 12.37
C GLU A 163 0.52 15.14 12.35
N GLY A 164 -0.07 15.09 11.14
CA GLY A 164 -1.52 15.26 10.99
C GLY A 164 -1.99 16.61 11.50
N ALA A 165 -2.93 16.62 12.44
CA ALA A 165 -3.43 17.81 13.13
C ALA A 165 -2.64 18.17 14.39
N VAL A 166 -1.68 17.35 14.82
CA VAL A 166 -0.90 17.56 16.04
C VAL A 166 0.29 18.47 15.74
N LEU A 167 0.50 19.47 16.59
CA LEU A 167 1.69 20.29 16.62
C LEU A 167 2.52 19.95 17.85
N THR A 168 3.80 19.70 17.64
CA THR A 168 4.81 19.61 18.71
C THR A 168 5.97 20.52 18.38
N GLY A 169 6.96 20.61 19.28
CA GLY A 169 8.19 21.33 19.00
C GLY A 169 8.75 21.96 20.26
N THR A 170 9.44 23.09 20.14
CA THR A 170 10.07 23.76 21.27
C THR A 170 9.81 25.26 21.24
N LEU A 171 9.79 25.87 22.42
CA LEU A 171 9.86 27.32 22.57
C LEU A 171 11.01 27.63 23.52
N THR A 172 11.85 28.58 23.13
CA THR A 172 12.94 29.11 23.95
C THR A 172 12.66 30.56 24.32
N ASP A 173 12.44 30.78 25.62
CA ASP A 173 12.28 32.11 26.19
C ASP A 173 13.66 32.63 26.63
N GLY A 174 14.20 33.61 25.93
CA GLY A 174 15.50 34.21 26.27
C GLY A 174 15.44 35.15 27.48
N TYR A 175 14.26 35.59 27.89
CA TYR A 175 14.04 36.51 29.02
C TYR A 175 13.83 35.75 30.33
N TYR A 176 13.29 34.54 30.24
CA TYR A 176 13.30 33.54 31.30
C TYR A 176 13.97 32.30 30.74
N PRO A 177 15.31 32.10 30.90
CA PRO A 177 16.14 31.20 30.08
C PRO A 177 15.72 29.73 30.21
N THR A 178 14.66 29.37 29.53
CA THR A 178 14.00 28.07 29.55
C THR A 178 13.72 27.65 28.12
N THR A 179 13.89 26.36 27.87
CA THR A 179 13.46 25.70 26.64
C THR A 179 12.65 24.50 27.05
N ASN A 180 11.37 24.47 26.67
CA ASN A 180 10.49 23.31 26.90
C ASN A 180 9.75 22.95 25.62
N SER A 181 9.20 21.75 25.63
CA SER A 181 8.34 21.28 24.54
C SER A 181 7.04 22.08 24.50
N LEU A 182 6.60 22.39 23.29
CA LEU A 182 5.22 22.83 23.05
C LEU A 182 4.39 21.66 22.53
N ILE A 183 3.10 21.69 22.84
CA ILE A 183 2.11 20.74 22.32
C ILE A 183 0.89 21.55 21.91
N GLY A 184 0.31 21.21 20.77
CA GLY A 184 -0.79 21.94 20.19
C GLY A 184 -1.49 21.19 19.07
N THR A 185 -2.40 21.90 18.40
CA THR A 185 -3.13 21.44 17.24
C THR A 185 -3.21 22.51 16.17
N ILE A 186 -3.36 22.04 14.94
CA ILE A 186 -3.76 22.85 13.80
C ILE A 186 -4.92 22.17 13.09
N ASP A 187 -6.01 22.91 12.91
CA ASP A 187 -7.23 22.44 12.26
C ASP A 187 -7.79 23.53 11.34
N GLY A 188 -7.74 23.27 10.04
CA GLY A 188 -7.99 24.28 9.02
C GLY A 188 -7.11 25.51 9.26
N ASN A 189 -7.77 26.66 9.47
CA ASN A 189 -7.09 27.93 9.75
C ASN A 189 -6.85 28.18 11.24
N ASN A 190 -7.25 27.28 12.14
CA ASN A 190 -7.11 27.49 13.57
C ASN A 190 -5.82 26.84 14.08
N VAL A 191 -5.11 27.54 14.94
CA VAL A 191 -3.89 27.04 15.61
C VAL A 191 -4.04 27.23 17.11
N THR A 192 -3.70 26.19 17.87
CA THR A 192 -3.61 26.28 19.33
C THR A 192 -2.36 25.55 19.78
N PHE A 193 -1.58 26.13 20.69
CA PHE A 193 -0.48 25.42 21.33
C PHE A 193 -0.23 25.96 22.73
N SER A 194 0.35 25.13 23.58
CA SER A 194 0.69 25.51 24.94
C SER A 194 2.15 25.24 25.23
N PHE A 195 2.69 26.08 26.11
CA PHE A 195 4.04 26.02 26.63
C PHE A 195 3.96 26.00 28.16
N ILE A 196 4.66 25.06 28.78
CA ILE A 196 4.68 24.93 30.24
C ILE A 196 5.99 25.53 30.74
N TYR A 197 5.90 26.59 31.55
CA TYR A 197 7.08 27.12 32.24
C TYR A 197 7.46 26.21 33.42
N PRO A 198 8.74 26.21 33.84
CA PRO A 198 9.21 25.44 35.00
C PRO A 198 8.38 25.69 36.27
N VAL A 199 8.33 24.67 37.14
CA VAL A 199 7.65 24.76 38.44
C VAL A 199 8.20 25.93 39.25
N GLY A 200 7.32 26.76 39.78
CA GLY A 200 7.68 27.98 40.53
C GLY A 200 7.77 29.25 39.68
N SER A 201 7.60 29.16 38.36
CA SER A 201 7.37 30.33 37.51
C SER A 201 6.05 31.02 37.85
N VAL A 202 5.99 32.35 37.67
CA VAL A 202 4.76 33.13 37.85
C VAL A 202 3.83 33.06 36.65
N GLN A 203 4.31 32.52 35.51
CA GLN A 203 3.62 32.30 34.25
C GLN A 203 2.77 31.02 34.25
N GLY A 204 3.25 29.94 34.85
CA GLY A 204 2.58 28.63 34.80
C GLY A 204 2.50 28.05 33.38
N ILE A 205 1.30 27.76 32.89
CA ILE A 205 1.07 27.28 31.52
C ILE A 205 0.62 28.46 30.68
N ARG A 206 1.33 28.75 29.59
CA ARG A 206 0.91 29.73 28.59
C ARG A 206 0.28 29.02 27.41
N THR A 207 -0.92 29.45 27.02
CA THR A 207 -1.68 28.89 25.90
C THR A 207 -1.88 29.97 24.85
N TYR A 208 -1.60 29.62 23.60
CA TYR A 208 -1.70 30.46 22.43
C TYR A 208 -2.84 29.92 21.57
N VAL A 209 -3.82 30.76 21.28
CA VAL A 209 -4.94 30.45 20.38
C VAL A 209 -4.93 31.48 19.27
N GLY A 210 -4.95 31.05 18.02
CA GLY A 210 -4.87 31.95 16.89
C GLY A 210 -5.41 31.37 15.60
N THR A 211 -5.28 32.17 14.54
CA THR A 211 -5.70 31.80 13.20
C THR A 211 -4.60 32.10 12.17
N ILE A 212 -4.72 31.44 11.03
CA ILE A 212 -3.89 31.63 9.84
C ILE A 212 -4.75 32.31 8.79
N ASP A 213 -4.33 33.49 8.33
CA ASP A 213 -5.02 34.21 7.28
C ASP A 213 -4.70 33.66 5.88
N SER A 214 -5.34 34.21 4.84
CA SER A 214 -5.14 33.78 3.46
C SER A 214 -3.72 34.01 2.92
N ALA A 215 -2.95 34.90 3.55
CA ALA A 215 -1.55 35.14 3.21
C ALA A 215 -0.59 34.25 4.00
N GLY A 216 -1.09 33.43 4.94
CA GLY A 216 -0.29 32.59 5.82
C GLY A 216 0.16 33.27 7.10
N LYS A 217 -0.31 34.48 7.41
CA LYS A 217 0.05 35.16 8.65
C LYS A 217 -0.62 34.47 9.82
N VAL A 218 0.17 34.12 10.83
CA VAL A 218 -0.30 33.43 12.03
C VAL A 218 -0.35 34.41 13.20
N SER A 219 -1.52 34.60 13.80
CA SER A 219 -1.67 35.51 14.95
C SER A 219 -2.90 35.20 15.79
N GLY A 220 -2.93 35.69 17.02
CA GLY A 220 -4.06 35.46 17.90
C GLY A 220 -3.89 36.05 19.29
N THR A 221 -4.53 35.39 20.26
CA THR A 221 -4.45 35.74 21.68
C THR A 221 -3.75 34.65 22.48
N TRP A 222 -3.13 35.05 23.58
CA TRP A 222 -2.56 34.12 24.54
C TRP A 222 -3.10 34.41 25.93
N SER A 223 -3.07 33.39 26.77
CA SER A 223 -3.38 33.47 28.20
C SER A 223 -2.43 32.61 28.99
N GLU A 224 -2.28 32.89 30.28
CA GLU A 224 -1.48 32.03 31.16
C GLU A 224 -2.16 31.74 32.49
N THR A 225 -1.82 30.59 33.08
CA THR A 225 -2.48 30.06 34.28
C THR A 225 -1.71 30.37 35.57
N GLY A 226 -0.55 31.01 35.47
CA GLY A 226 0.27 31.34 36.63
C GLY A 226 -0.32 32.47 37.47
N THR A 227 0.43 32.87 38.50
CA THR A 227 -0.01 33.89 39.46
C THR A 227 -0.20 35.27 38.84
N GLU A 228 0.46 35.56 37.71
CA GLU A 228 0.30 36.85 37.03
C GLU A 228 -0.99 36.92 36.19
N ASN A 229 -1.54 35.76 35.77
CA ASN A 229 -2.81 35.63 35.04
C ASN A 229 -2.96 36.61 33.88
N ALA A 230 -1.88 36.83 33.11
CA ALA A 230 -1.91 37.78 32.01
C ALA A 230 -2.49 37.17 30.73
N THR A 231 -2.96 38.05 29.86
CA THR A 231 -3.44 37.73 28.52
C THR A 231 -2.99 38.80 27.55
N GLY A 232 -2.82 38.46 26.27
CA GLY A 232 -2.36 39.43 25.28
C GLY A 232 -2.51 38.93 23.85
N SER A 233 -1.94 39.68 22.91
CA SER A 233 -1.84 39.27 21.51
C SER A 233 -0.50 38.60 21.20
N TRP A 234 -0.46 37.83 20.13
CA TRP A 234 0.76 37.23 19.61
C TRP A 234 0.73 37.09 18.08
N SER A 235 1.90 36.93 17.48
CA SER A 235 2.06 36.55 16.09
C SER A 235 3.31 35.71 15.86
N ILE A 236 3.31 34.85 14.83
CA ILE A 236 4.56 34.32 14.27
C ILE A 236 5.12 35.36 13.30
N ALA A 237 6.42 35.61 13.38
CA ALA A 237 7.11 36.58 12.53
C ALA A 237 7.16 36.14 11.05
N GLY A 238 7.31 34.84 10.82
CA GLY A 238 7.22 34.23 9.50
C GLY A 238 5.77 33.89 9.08
N PHE A 239 5.64 33.36 7.86
CA PHE A 239 4.35 32.96 7.28
C PHE A 239 4.25 31.45 7.20
N ALA A 240 3.09 30.91 7.55
CA ALA A 240 2.72 29.55 7.24
C ALA A 240 2.58 29.40 5.72
N THR A 241 3.02 28.27 5.19
CA THR A 241 2.93 27.99 3.75
C THR A 241 1.75 27.07 3.50
N LYS A 242 0.96 27.39 2.48
CA LYS A 242 -0.12 26.52 2.02
C LYS A 242 0.46 25.46 1.08
N ILE A 243 0.37 24.20 1.46
CA ILE A 243 0.86 23.06 0.67
C ILE A 243 -0.30 22.13 0.29
N PRO A 244 -0.22 21.41 -0.85
CA PRO A 244 -1.19 20.37 -1.19
C PRO A 244 -1.35 19.37 -0.03
N GLU A 245 -2.58 18.98 0.26
CA GLU A 245 -2.82 17.90 1.22
C GLU A 245 -2.41 16.56 0.60
N MET A 246 -1.67 15.76 1.36
CA MET A 246 -1.39 14.37 0.98
C MET A 246 -2.58 13.50 1.32
N CYS A 247 -3.20 12.93 0.29
CA CYS A 247 -4.41 12.15 0.38
C CYS A 247 -4.11 10.67 0.18
N SER A 248 -4.88 9.81 0.84
CA SER A 248 -4.81 8.36 0.67
C SER A 248 -6.06 7.85 -0.03
N TRP A 249 -5.90 6.86 -0.90
CA TRP A 249 -7.02 6.14 -1.52
C TRP A 249 -6.91 4.64 -1.30
N SER A 250 -8.05 3.95 -1.37
CA SER A 250 -8.17 2.49 -1.30
C SER A 250 -9.30 2.04 -2.21
N ASP A 251 -9.07 0.97 -2.95
CA ASP A 251 -10.07 0.31 -3.80
C ASP A 251 -10.04 -1.20 -3.56
N PHE A 252 -11.20 -1.77 -3.24
CA PHE A 252 -11.38 -3.19 -2.97
C PHE A 252 -12.43 -3.80 -3.90
N VAL A 253 -12.00 -4.77 -4.71
CA VAL A 253 -12.84 -5.47 -5.68
C VAL A 253 -12.88 -6.96 -5.38
N LYS A 254 -14.08 -7.56 -5.39
CA LYS A 254 -14.29 -9.02 -5.43
C LYS A 254 -14.74 -9.43 -6.82
N ILE A 255 -14.03 -10.40 -7.36
CA ILE A 255 -14.26 -10.97 -8.68
C ILE A 255 -14.54 -12.45 -8.53
N VAL A 256 -15.57 -12.93 -9.21
CA VAL A 256 -16.01 -14.31 -9.16
C VAL A 256 -16.25 -14.84 -10.56
N ALA A 257 -15.93 -16.09 -10.80
CA ALA A 257 -16.43 -16.78 -11.96
C ALA A 257 -17.92 -17.06 -11.78
N VAL A 258 -18.68 -16.82 -12.85
CA VAL A 258 -20.14 -16.96 -12.81
C VAL A 258 -20.56 -18.42 -12.82
N PRO A 259 -21.72 -18.78 -12.25
CA PRO A 259 -22.21 -20.15 -12.27
C PRO A 259 -22.57 -20.58 -13.69
N GLU A 260 -22.64 -21.89 -13.90
CA GLU A 260 -22.83 -22.50 -15.22
C GLU A 260 -24.11 -22.01 -15.91
N ASP A 261 -25.18 -21.84 -15.13
CA ASP A 261 -26.51 -21.40 -15.55
C ASP A 261 -26.69 -19.87 -15.57
N ALA A 262 -25.63 -19.09 -15.29
CA ALA A 262 -25.68 -17.65 -15.46
C ALA A 262 -25.82 -17.23 -16.92
N ILE A 263 -26.61 -16.18 -17.15
CA ILE A 263 -26.92 -15.61 -18.45
C ILE A 263 -26.32 -14.19 -18.52
N ASN A 264 -25.66 -13.88 -19.63
CA ASN A 264 -25.18 -12.53 -19.91
C ASN A 264 -26.31 -11.78 -20.61
N ASP A 265 -26.83 -10.76 -19.94
CA ASP A 265 -27.87 -9.87 -20.46
C ASP A 265 -27.31 -8.45 -20.53
N GLY A 266 -26.94 -8.01 -21.74
CA GLY A 266 -26.50 -6.64 -21.99
C GLY A 266 -25.20 -6.22 -21.28
N GLY A 267 -24.28 -7.16 -21.00
CA GLY A 267 -23.03 -6.86 -20.30
C GLY A 267 -23.11 -7.01 -18.78
N VAL A 268 -24.22 -7.54 -18.28
CA VAL A 268 -24.42 -7.88 -16.87
C VAL A 268 -24.72 -9.36 -16.74
N TRP A 269 -24.03 -10.04 -15.84
CA TRP A 269 -24.31 -11.42 -15.51
C TRP A 269 -25.52 -11.53 -14.59
N LYS A 270 -26.43 -12.44 -14.90
CA LYS A 270 -27.63 -12.72 -14.11
C LYS A 270 -27.78 -14.20 -13.79
N LEU A 271 -28.33 -14.50 -12.62
CA LEU A 271 -28.75 -15.84 -12.21
C LEU A 271 -30.16 -15.75 -11.62
N ASN A 272 -31.11 -16.50 -12.19
CA ASN A 272 -32.52 -16.47 -11.78
C ASN A 272 -33.08 -15.03 -11.70
N ASP A 273 -32.87 -14.26 -12.77
CA ASP A 273 -33.24 -12.84 -12.92
C ASP A 273 -32.62 -11.86 -11.92
N LYS A 274 -31.69 -12.32 -11.07
CA LYS A 274 -30.94 -11.46 -10.14
C LYS A 274 -29.57 -11.11 -10.69
N GLU A 275 -29.14 -9.88 -10.43
CA GLU A 275 -27.85 -9.39 -10.90
C GLU A 275 -26.69 -9.97 -10.07
N ILE A 276 -25.75 -10.60 -10.77
CA ILE A 276 -24.44 -10.95 -10.23
C ILE A 276 -23.52 -9.73 -10.29
N GLY A 277 -23.47 -9.07 -11.44
CA GLY A 277 -22.67 -7.86 -11.66
C GLY A 277 -22.14 -7.74 -13.09
N PRO A 278 -21.36 -6.69 -13.37
CA PRO A 278 -20.88 -6.40 -14.72
C PRO A 278 -19.93 -7.49 -15.22
N VAL A 279 -20.05 -7.83 -16.51
CA VAL A 279 -19.22 -8.82 -17.19
C VAL A 279 -17.79 -8.30 -17.30
N ILE A 280 -16.83 -9.07 -16.79
CA ILE A 280 -15.41 -8.86 -16.99
C ILE A 280 -14.74 -10.16 -17.44
N TRP A 281 -13.73 -10.05 -18.28
CA TRP A 281 -12.89 -11.18 -18.71
C TRP A 281 -13.67 -12.42 -19.21
N GLY A 282 -14.81 -12.20 -19.87
CA GLY A 282 -15.67 -13.25 -20.39
C GLY A 282 -16.51 -13.91 -19.28
N GLU A 283 -15.92 -14.81 -18.50
CA GLU A 283 -16.62 -15.69 -17.55
C GLU A 283 -16.69 -15.16 -16.11
N PHE A 284 -16.28 -13.91 -15.89
CA PHE A 284 -16.19 -13.31 -14.57
C PHE A 284 -17.14 -12.13 -14.40
N ALA A 285 -17.45 -11.84 -13.14
CA ALA A 285 -18.21 -10.68 -12.72
C ALA A 285 -17.55 -10.00 -11.52
N ILE A 286 -17.68 -8.67 -11.44
CA ILE A 286 -17.45 -7.94 -10.20
C ILE A 286 -18.69 -8.14 -9.32
N ILE A 287 -18.54 -8.79 -8.15
CA ILE A 287 -19.67 -9.05 -7.24
C ILE A 287 -19.74 -8.02 -6.10
N GLN A 288 -18.62 -7.32 -5.86
CA GLN A 288 -18.52 -6.25 -4.88
C GLN A 288 -17.35 -5.33 -5.25
N GLU A 289 -17.57 -4.02 -5.13
CA GLU A 289 -16.56 -2.99 -5.27
C GLU A 289 -16.79 -1.92 -4.19
N VAL A 290 -15.73 -1.55 -3.48
CA VAL A 290 -15.75 -0.53 -2.43
C VAL A 290 -14.52 0.32 -2.59
N SER A 291 -14.71 1.59 -2.94
CA SER A 291 -13.66 2.58 -3.06
C SER A 291 -13.72 3.59 -1.91
N SER A 292 -12.56 4.15 -1.56
CA SER A 292 -12.43 5.20 -0.57
C SER A 292 -11.32 6.16 -0.98
N ASN A 293 -11.70 7.41 -1.18
CA ASN A 293 -10.86 8.54 -1.44
C ASN A 293 -11.41 9.78 -0.69
N PRO A 294 -11.00 10.00 0.57
CA PRO A 294 -11.55 11.07 1.41
C PRO A 294 -11.30 12.50 0.89
N CYS A 295 -10.28 12.68 0.06
CA CYS A 295 -9.98 13.98 -0.55
C CYS A 295 -10.68 14.21 -1.88
N GLY A 296 -11.13 13.14 -2.53
CA GLY A 296 -11.97 13.19 -3.73
C GLY A 296 -13.45 13.20 -3.37
N GLU A 297 -14.27 12.74 -4.30
CA GLU A 297 -15.73 12.66 -4.13
C GLU A 297 -16.17 11.38 -3.39
N ASP A 298 -15.29 10.38 -3.29
CA ASP A 298 -15.67 9.02 -2.86
C ASP A 298 -15.32 8.75 -1.39
N MET A 299 -16.16 9.20 -0.45
CA MET A 299 -15.93 8.96 0.99
C MET A 299 -16.32 7.54 1.46
N GLY A 300 -15.65 6.50 0.94
CA GLY A 300 -15.96 5.12 1.32
C GLY A 300 -17.24 4.59 0.67
N LEU A 301 -17.42 4.89 -0.62
CA LEU A 301 -18.60 4.51 -1.37
C LEU A 301 -18.55 3.02 -1.73
N MET A 302 -19.70 2.37 -1.60
CA MET A 302 -19.91 1.05 -2.18
C MET A 302 -20.35 1.27 -3.61
N ASP A 303 -19.43 1.14 -4.55
CA ASP A 303 -19.71 1.36 -5.97
C ASP A 303 -20.60 0.27 -6.53
N PHE A 304 -20.40 -0.97 -6.06
CA PHE A 304 -21.23 -2.09 -6.46
C PHE A 304 -21.33 -3.16 -5.37
N LYS A 305 -22.51 -3.77 -5.29
CA LYS A 305 -22.73 -5.01 -4.54
C LYS A 305 -23.86 -5.80 -5.18
N SER A 306 -23.57 -7.05 -5.52
CA SER A 306 -24.54 -7.97 -6.11
C SER A 306 -25.77 -8.20 -5.23
N ASP A 307 -26.91 -8.40 -5.89
CA ASP A 307 -28.17 -8.88 -5.31
C ASP A 307 -28.09 -10.32 -4.83
N ILE A 308 -27.08 -11.05 -5.30
CA ILE A 308 -26.78 -12.42 -4.91
C ILE A 308 -25.59 -12.41 -3.95
N ARG A 309 -25.62 -13.31 -2.98
CA ARG A 309 -24.65 -13.53 -1.91
C ARG A 309 -23.22 -13.05 -2.27
N SER A 310 -22.81 -11.90 -1.72
CA SER A 310 -21.45 -11.31 -1.84
C SER A 310 -20.29 -12.12 -1.19
N GLY A 311 -20.49 -13.43 -1.02
CA GLY A 311 -19.47 -14.39 -0.63
C GLY A 311 -18.50 -14.71 -1.77
N LEU A 312 -17.45 -15.46 -1.46
CA LEU A 312 -16.44 -15.88 -2.45
C LEU A 312 -16.78 -17.28 -2.97
N GLY A 313 -17.26 -17.36 -4.21
CA GLY A 313 -17.62 -18.63 -4.87
C GLY A 313 -18.79 -19.39 -4.20
N ASN A 314 -19.02 -20.62 -4.67
CA ASN A 314 -20.07 -21.56 -4.21
C ASN A 314 -21.50 -21.01 -4.36
N TRP A 315 -21.92 -20.88 -5.62
CA TRP A 315 -23.29 -20.60 -6.05
C TRP A 315 -24.25 -21.71 -5.67
#